data_AF-A0A7X7R3Q4-F1
#
_entry.id   AF-A0A7X7R3Q4-F1
#
_cell.length_a   1.000
_cell.length_b   1.000
_cell.length_c   1.000
_cell.angle_alpha   90.00
_cell.angle_beta   90.00
_cell.angle_gamma   90.00
#
_symmetry.space_group_name_H-M   'P 1'
#
loop_
_entity.id
_entity.type
_entity.pdbx_description
1 polymer ?
#
loop_
_entity_poly.entity_id
_entity_poly.type
_entity_poly.pdbx_seq_one_letter_code
_entity_poly.pdbx_strand_id
1 'polypeptide(L)'
;MKGAFKLTMERRWQKWYDEGVPGTCYYPITTMKDEFIKWVRANPDKPYIYCNDQTYTYWETNQTAKKLANALLELGVRRGDRVALVLPNIPEFVFSSHAIMKIGAIIVPINPL
;
A
#
# COMPACT_ATOMS: atom_id res chain seq x y z
N MET A 1 -5.37 -24.91 -7.55
CA MET A 1 -4.00 -25.34 -7.89
C MET A 1 -3.01 -24.36 -7.27
N LYS A 2 -2.20 -24.82 -6.31
CA LYS A 2 -1.21 -24.00 -5.60
C LYS A 2 0.12 -24.05 -6.37
N GLY A 3 0.42 -23.00 -7.13
CA GLY A 3 1.74 -22.81 -7.75
C GLY A 3 2.55 -21.82 -6.94
N ALA A 4 3.21 -22.27 -5.86
CA ALA A 4 4.21 -21.46 -5.18
C ALA A 4 5.43 -21.33 -6.11
N PHE A 5 5.68 -20.14 -6.65
CA PHE A 5 6.89 -19.85 -7.42
C PHE A 5 8.09 -19.95 -6.49
N LYS A 6 8.85 -21.05 -6.57
CA LYS A 6 10.06 -21.29 -5.79
C LYS A 6 11.24 -20.69 -6.57
N LEU A 7 11.53 -19.41 -6.38
CA LEU A 7 12.75 -18.79 -6.93
C LEU A 7 13.96 -19.32 -6.13
N THR A 8 14.49 -20.45 -6.55
CA THR A 8 15.69 -21.07 -5.99
C THR A 8 16.91 -20.60 -6.78
N MET A 9 17.36 -19.38 -6.50
CA MET A 9 18.72 -18.96 -6.84
C MET A 9 19.28 -18.15 -5.69
N GLU A 10 20.38 -18.63 -5.12
CA GLU A 10 21.14 -17.94 -4.09
C GLU A 10 21.65 -16.63 -4.68
N ARG A 11 21.11 -15.51 -4.21
CA ARG A 11 21.40 -14.19 -4.78
C ARG A 11 22.70 -13.69 -4.18
N ARG A 12 23.59 -13.08 -4.99
CA ARG A 12 24.89 -12.54 -4.53
C ARG A 12 24.80 -11.59 -3.34
N TRP A 13 23.65 -10.94 -3.12
CA TRP A 13 23.42 -10.03 -2.00
C TRP A 13 23.00 -10.71 -0.69
N GLN A 14 22.60 -11.99 -0.71
CA GLN A 14 22.17 -12.71 0.50
C GLN A 14 23.29 -12.86 1.53
N LYS A 15 24.57 -12.82 1.11
CA LYS A 15 25.71 -12.78 2.03
C LYS A 15 25.77 -11.54 2.94
N TRP A 16 25.01 -10.50 2.61
CA TRP A 16 24.90 -9.27 3.41
C TRP A 16 23.66 -9.24 4.29
N TYR A 17 22.86 -10.32 4.31
CA TYR A 17 21.69 -10.39 5.17
C TYR A 17 22.12 -10.74 6.59
N ASP A 18 21.42 -10.18 7.57
CA ASP A 18 21.61 -10.54 8.97
C ASP A 18 21.26 -12.03 9.20
N GLU A 19 21.86 -12.63 10.22
CA GLU A 19 21.59 -14.02 10.58
C GLU A 19 20.09 -14.25 10.84
N GLY A 20 19.54 -15.31 10.24
CA GLY A 20 18.12 -15.64 10.35
C GLY A 20 17.20 -14.92 9.36
N VAL A 21 17.68 -13.96 8.57
CA VAL A 21 16.87 -13.33 7.51
C VAL A 21 16.80 -14.26 6.30
N PRO A 22 15.62 -14.73 5.91
CA PRO A 22 15.50 -15.68 4.81
C PRO A 22 15.78 -15.00 3.47
N GLY A 23 16.51 -15.68 2.58
CA GLY A 23 16.83 -15.18 1.23
C GLY A 23 15.62 -15.01 0.31
N THR A 24 14.45 -15.49 0.74
CA THR A 24 13.14 -15.38 0.07
C THR A 24 12.05 -15.37 1.15
N CYS A 25 11.04 -14.52 1.01
CA CYS A 25 9.85 -14.55 1.85
C CYS A 25 8.66 -15.20 1.13
N TYR A 26 7.77 -15.83 1.89
CA TYR A 26 6.46 -16.22 1.38
C TYR A 26 5.64 -14.96 1.09
N TYR A 27 5.34 -14.72 -0.19
CA TYR A 27 4.44 -13.66 -0.57
C TYR A 27 2.99 -14.17 -0.46
N PRO A 28 2.14 -13.51 0.35
CA PRO A 28 0.74 -13.91 0.42
C PRO A 28 0.07 -13.71 -0.95
N ILE A 29 -0.88 -14.58 -1.27
CA ILE A 29 -1.73 -14.45 -2.48
C ILE A 29 -2.89 -13.51 -2.17
N THR A 30 -2.58 -12.32 -1.65
CA THR A 30 -3.53 -11.25 -1.32
C THR A 30 -2.95 -9.93 -1.78
N THR A 31 -3.82 -9.00 -2.16
CA THR A 31 -3.38 -7.65 -2.53
C THR A 31 -3.16 -6.81 -1.29
N MET A 32 -2.26 -5.83 -1.35
CA MET A 32 -2.07 -4.87 -0.24
C MET A 32 -3.39 -4.18 0.13
N LYS A 33 -4.23 -3.87 -0.88
CA LYS A 33 -5.59 -3.34 -0.70
C LYS A 33 -6.44 -4.29 0.16
N ASP A 34 -6.44 -5.58 -0.14
CA ASP A 34 -7.29 -6.55 0.58
C ASP A 34 -6.80 -6.76 2.02
N GLU A 35 -5.49 -6.83 2.25
CA GLU A 35 -4.94 -6.89 3.62
C GLU A 35 -5.26 -5.62 4.42
N PHE A 36 -5.15 -4.44 3.81
CA PHE A 36 -5.55 -3.20 4.47
C PHE A 36 -7.04 -3.20 4.82
N ILE A 37 -7.93 -3.58 3.90
CA ILE A 37 -9.37 -3.65 4.17
C ILE A 37 -9.70 -4.67 5.28
N LYS A 38 -8.99 -5.81 5.33
CA LYS A 38 -9.13 -6.79 6.41
C LYS A 38 -8.81 -6.15 7.77
N TRP A 39 -7.72 -5.40 7.86
CA TRP A 39 -7.34 -4.68 9.08
C TRP A 39 -8.33 -3.58 9.46
N VAL A 40 -8.81 -2.79 8.49
CA VAL A 40 -9.85 -1.77 8.72
C VAL A 40 -11.10 -2.36 9.34
N ARG A 41 -11.52 -3.55 8.89
CA ARG A 41 -12.70 -4.24 9.44
C ARG A 41 -12.46 -4.78 10.84
N ALA A 42 -11.27 -5.34 11.09
CA ALA A 42 -10.96 -5.98 12.35
C ALA A 42 -10.55 -4.99 13.46
N ASN A 43 -10.01 -3.82 13.09
CA ASN A 43 -9.42 -2.86 14.03
C ASN A 43 -9.68 -1.40 13.59
N PRO A 44 -10.94 -0.97 13.43
CA PRO A 44 -11.28 0.32 12.84
C PRO A 44 -10.68 1.50 13.62
N ASP A 45 -10.69 1.45 14.94
CA ASP A 45 -10.29 2.56 15.82
C ASP A 45 -8.79 2.55 16.18
N LYS A 46 -8.02 1.55 15.70
CA LYS A 46 -6.59 1.53 15.95
C LYS A 46 -5.89 2.66 15.17
N PRO A 47 -4.89 3.33 15.77
CA PRO A 47 -4.01 4.24 15.05
C PRO A 47 -3.35 3.55 13.86
N TYR A 48 -3.32 4.24 12.72
CA TYR A 48 -2.66 3.80 11.50
C TYR A 48 -1.56 4.75 11.06
N ILE A 49 -1.79 6.06 11.15
CA ILE A 49 -0.81 7.10 10.83
C ILE A 49 -0.65 8.01 12.03
N TYR A 50 0.60 8.22 12.43
CA TYR A 50 1.01 9.29 13.33
C TYR A 50 1.73 10.35 12.50
N CYS A 51 1.27 11.60 12.58
CA CYS A 51 1.90 12.72 11.90
C CYS A 51 1.81 13.97 12.77
N ASN A 52 2.92 14.35 13.39
CA ASN A 52 2.97 15.40 14.41
C ASN A 52 1.94 15.12 15.52
N ASP A 53 1.10 16.09 15.85
CA ASP A 53 0.05 15.99 16.87
C ASP A 53 -1.25 15.32 16.35
N GLN A 54 -1.25 14.87 15.10
CA GLN A 54 -2.41 14.20 14.50
C GLN A 54 -2.22 12.69 14.45
N THR A 55 -3.29 11.98 14.79
CA THR A 55 -3.38 10.53 14.64
C THR A 55 -4.59 10.21 13.79
N TYR A 56 -4.41 9.36 12.78
CA TYR A 56 -5.49 8.86 11.95
C TYR A 56 -5.67 7.37 12.19
N THR A 57 -6.90 6.96 12.44
CA THR A 57 -7.27 5.56 12.60
C THR A 57 -7.31 4.83 11.26
N TYR A 58 -7.35 3.50 11.31
CA TYR A 58 -7.61 2.68 10.11
C TYR A 58 -8.92 3.07 9.42
N TRP A 59 -9.99 3.31 10.20
CA TRP A 59 -11.29 3.68 9.65
C TRP A 59 -11.24 5.04 8.94
N GLU A 60 -10.71 6.09 9.57
CA GLU A 60 -10.60 7.43 9.00
C GLU A 60 -9.77 7.44 7.71
N THR A 61 -8.60 6.80 7.75
CA THR A 61 -7.73 6.62 6.58
C THR A 61 -8.49 5.97 5.43
N ASN A 62 -9.24 4.90 5.72
CA ASN A 62 -10.00 4.19 4.70
C ASN A 62 -11.16 5.02 4.13
N GLN A 63 -11.87 5.80 4.96
CA GLN A 63 -12.94 6.67 4.48
C GLN A 63 -12.41 7.78 3.57
N THR A 64 -11.30 8.43 3.97
CA THR A 64 -10.65 9.47 3.16
C THR A 64 -10.16 8.89 1.84
N ALA A 65 -9.46 7.75 1.87
CA ALA A 65 -9.01 7.06 0.66
C ALA A 65 -10.18 6.61 -0.23
N LYS A 66 -11.32 6.20 0.34
CA LYS A 66 -12.52 5.83 -0.43
C LYS A 66 -13.13 7.03 -1.15
N LYS A 67 -13.22 8.19 -0.49
CA LYS A 67 -13.71 9.44 -1.12
C LYS A 67 -12.82 9.83 -2.30
N LEU A 68 -11.50 9.81 -2.11
CA LEU A 68 -10.55 10.12 -3.18
C LEU A 68 -10.59 9.07 -4.31
N ALA A 69 -10.75 7.80 -4.00
CA ALA A 69 -10.90 6.75 -5.01
C ALA A 69 -12.10 7.01 -5.94
N ASN A 70 -13.24 7.42 -5.38
CA ASN A 70 -14.42 7.78 -6.17
C ASN A 70 -14.15 9.01 -7.06
N ALA A 71 -13.52 10.05 -6.51
CA ALA A 71 -13.14 11.24 -7.28
C ALA A 71 -12.18 10.90 -8.45
N LEU A 72 -11.22 10.00 -8.24
CA LEU A 72 -10.33 9.54 -9.32
C LEU A 72 -11.09 8.78 -10.42
N LEU A 73 -12.09 7.96 -10.06
CA LEU A 73 -12.94 7.28 -11.04
C LEU A 73 -13.78 8.27 -11.85
N GLU A 74 -14.30 9.33 -11.21
CA GLU A 74 -15.04 10.43 -11.86
C GLU A 74 -14.14 11.23 -12.81
N LEU A 75 -12.88 11.44 -12.45
CA LEU A 75 -11.85 12.04 -13.33
C LEU A 75 -11.40 11.13 -14.48
N GLY A 76 -11.94 9.92 -14.57
CA GLY A 76 -11.69 9.00 -15.68
C GLY A 76 -10.56 8.01 -15.45
N VAL A 77 -9.92 7.97 -14.28
CA VAL A 77 -8.90 6.97 -13.97
C VAL A 77 -9.52 5.58 -13.98
N ARG A 78 -8.82 4.62 -14.57
CA ARG A 78 -9.23 3.22 -14.69
C ARG A 78 -8.17 2.28 -14.11
N ARG A 79 -8.58 1.03 -13.91
CA ARG A 79 -7.68 -0.04 -13.48
C ARG A 79 -6.51 -0.15 -14.46
N GLY A 80 -5.29 -0.21 -13.93
CA GLY A 80 -4.06 -0.29 -14.72
C GLY A 80 -3.47 1.07 -15.12
N ASP A 81 -4.22 2.16 -14.99
CA ASP A 81 -3.68 3.51 -15.23
C ASP A 81 -2.60 3.84 -14.20
N ARG A 82 -1.68 4.72 -14.59
CA ARG A 82 -0.57 5.17 -13.75
C ARG A 82 -0.90 6.56 -13.21
N VAL A 83 -0.90 6.72 -11.89
CA VAL A 83 -1.19 7.98 -11.22
C VAL A 83 0.06 8.46 -10.50
N ALA A 84 0.60 9.58 -10.95
CA ALA A 84 1.74 10.22 -10.29
C ALA A 84 1.29 10.86 -8.97
N LEU A 85 2.01 10.55 -7.89
CA LEU A 85 1.86 11.21 -6.60
C LEU A 85 3.08 12.09 -6.34
N VAL A 86 2.87 13.40 -6.36
CA VAL A 86 3.88 14.41 -6.04
C VAL A 86 3.44 15.10 -4.75
N LEU A 87 3.78 14.49 -3.61
CA LEU A 87 3.40 14.96 -2.28
C LEU A 87 4.58 14.75 -1.32
N PRO A 88 4.77 15.64 -0.32
CA PRO A 88 5.76 15.43 0.73
C PRO A 88 5.33 14.26 1.64
N ASN A 89 6.13 13.96 2.67
CA ASN A 89 5.82 12.94 3.67
C ASN A 89 4.72 13.38 4.64
N ILE A 90 3.49 13.46 4.14
CA ILE A 90 2.26 13.85 4.85
C ILE A 90 1.18 12.75 4.73
N PRO A 91 0.15 12.71 5.60
CA PRO A 91 -0.88 11.66 5.59
C PRO A 91 -1.58 11.48 4.25
N GLU A 92 -1.76 12.56 3.48
CA GLU A 92 -2.37 12.58 2.16
C GLU A 92 -1.65 11.68 1.15
N PHE A 93 -0.32 11.50 1.29
CA PHE A 93 0.42 10.55 0.47
C PHE A 93 -0.10 9.11 0.68
N VAL A 94 -0.33 8.73 1.94
CA VAL A 94 -0.84 7.41 2.33
C VAL A 94 -2.31 7.26 1.93
N PHE A 95 -3.13 8.29 2.15
CA PHE A 95 -4.53 8.30 1.71
C PHE A 95 -4.64 8.11 0.19
N SER A 96 -3.83 8.84 -0.57
CA SER A 96 -3.79 8.77 -2.03
C SER A 96 -3.29 7.42 -2.54
N SER A 97 -2.28 6.85 -1.89
CA SER A 97 -1.79 5.51 -2.20
C SER A 97 -2.90 4.47 -2.04
N HIS A 98 -3.63 4.50 -0.92
CA HIS A 98 -4.78 3.60 -0.72
C HIS A 98 -5.91 3.86 -1.72
N ALA A 99 -6.18 5.11 -2.09
CA ALA A 99 -7.20 5.45 -3.08
C ALA A 99 -6.88 4.84 -4.46
N ILE A 100 -5.65 4.99 -4.93
CA ILE A 100 -5.18 4.45 -6.22
C ILE A 100 -5.21 2.91 -6.20
N MET A 101 -4.75 2.27 -5.11
CA MET A 101 -4.83 0.81 -4.97
C MET A 101 -6.28 0.30 -4.97
N LYS A 102 -7.22 1.03 -4.37
CA LYS A 102 -8.64 0.63 -4.33
C LYS A 102 -9.25 0.49 -5.72
N ILE A 103 -8.90 1.38 -6.64
CA ILE A 103 -9.40 1.38 -8.02
C ILE A 103 -8.56 0.47 -8.95
N GLY A 104 -7.51 -0.16 -8.40
CA GLY A 104 -6.60 -1.04 -9.15
C GLY A 104 -5.70 -0.28 -10.13
N ALA A 105 -5.48 1.01 -9.90
CA ALA A 105 -4.49 1.80 -10.61
C ALA A 105 -3.10 1.63 -9.97
N ILE A 106 -2.07 2.13 -10.66
CA ILE A 106 -0.66 1.99 -10.29
C ILE A 106 -0.18 3.32 -9.74
N ILE A 107 0.29 3.32 -8.49
CA ILE A 107 0.90 4.49 -7.86
C ILE A 107 2.29 4.70 -8.46
N VAL A 108 2.59 5.93 -8.89
CA VAL A 108 3.93 6.35 -9.30
C VAL A 108 4.41 7.43 -8.33
N PRO A 109 5.11 7.09 -7.25
CA PRO A 109 5.56 8.07 -6.28
C PRO A 109 6.73 8.89 -6.86
N ILE A 110 6.62 10.21 -6.76
CA ILE A 110 7.65 11.16 -7.18
C ILE A 110 7.99 12.01 -5.97
N ASN A 111 9.26 12.02 -5.59
CA ASN A 111 9.73 12.87 -4.50
C ASN A 111 9.64 14.35 -4.94
N PRO A 112 8.91 15.21 -4.21
CA PRO A 112 8.86 16.64 -4.51
C PRO A 112 10.09 17.43 -4.01
N LEU A 113 10.99 16.80 -3.23
CA LEU A 113 12.17 17.41 -2.61
C LEU A 113 13.49 16.87 -3.19
#